data_AF-A0A7W1W529-F1
#
_entry.id   AF-A0A7W1W529-F1
#
_cell.length_a   1.000
_cell.length_b   1.000
_cell.length_c   1.000
_cell.angle_alpha   90.00
_cell.angle_beta   90.00
_cell.angle_gamma   90.00
#
_symmetry.space_group_name_H-M   'P 1'
#
loop_
_entity.id
_entity.type
_entity.pdbx_description
1 polymer ?
#
loop_
_entity_poly.entity_id
_entity_poly.type
_entity_poly.pdbx_seq_one_letter_code
_entity_poly.pdbx_strand_id
1 'polypeptide(L)'
;MKTYRLFVARLLIIGIGSLCLSPYFAPQVLAQTVKLSPESKDAPHIKSAAYEWLDVALEATAREHERVAPRPTVGSRMLMIIVTAMYDAWAAYDEKAVGTRLGDKLRRPKSERTVANKEKAIAYATYRAMLDLFAEDKVWLEEQMRRRGFDPHDATTDVSKPQGVGNVAAAAVIEYRHKDGANQLGDELGSNGKPYSDYTFYRPVNSVDKIVDPDCWQPITFQLADNKTNAPGYLTPHWYRVKPFALERADQFRPPPPPKVGSEQLKHEVEEVLHYNSNLSPNRKRLSSLCATVRARPGNRDIG
;
A
#
# COMPACT_ATOMS: atom_id res chain seq x y z
N MET A 1 14.41 16.60 -52.93
CA MET A 1 14.47 18.07 -52.83
C MET A 1 13.43 18.53 -51.81
N LYS A 2 13.90 19.17 -50.72
CA LYS A 2 13.18 19.82 -49.59
C LYS A 2 12.44 18.89 -48.59
N THR A 3 13.08 18.36 -47.54
CA THR A 3 13.55 18.92 -46.22
C THR A 3 12.48 19.10 -45.14
N TYR A 4 12.64 18.30 -44.07
CA TYR A 4 12.07 18.44 -42.72
C TYR A 4 12.55 19.70 -42.00
N ARG A 5 11.73 20.29 -41.12
CA ARG A 5 12.20 21.12 -39.99
C ARG A 5 11.36 20.91 -38.72
N LEU A 6 12.02 20.35 -37.71
CA LEU A 6 11.73 20.45 -36.29
C LEU A 6 11.81 21.92 -35.83
N PHE A 7 10.90 22.35 -34.96
CA PHE A 7 11.06 23.56 -34.16
C PHE A 7 11.67 23.18 -32.81
N VAL A 8 12.93 23.55 -32.60
CA VAL A 8 13.59 23.57 -31.28
C VAL A 8 13.86 25.04 -30.97
N ALA A 9 13.15 25.60 -29.99
CA ALA A 9 13.46 26.93 -29.47
C ALA A 9 14.59 26.78 -28.44
N ARG A 10 15.82 27.17 -28.83
CA ARG A 10 16.92 27.49 -27.92
C ARG A 10 16.84 28.96 -27.57
N LEU A 11 16.70 29.30 -26.29
CA LEU A 11 16.92 30.66 -25.80
C LEU A 11 18.38 30.80 -25.35
N LEU A 12 19.08 31.75 -25.99
CA LEU A 12 20.39 32.27 -25.62
C LEU A 12 20.29 33.00 -24.27
N ILE A 13 21.27 32.77 -23.39
CA ILE A 13 21.57 33.68 -22.27
C ILE A 13 22.93 34.30 -22.57
N ILE A 14 22.92 35.61 -22.84
CA ILE A 14 24.11 36.47 -22.81
C ILE A 14 24.07 37.18 -21.45
N GLY A 15 25.14 37.08 -20.68
CA GLY A 15 25.27 37.74 -19.38
C GLY A 15 25.72 39.19 -19.48
N ILE A 16 25.61 39.90 -18.36
CA ILE A 16 26.55 40.88 -17.78
C ILE A 16 26.10 41.11 -16.33
N GLY A 17 27.06 41.22 -15.41
CA GLY A 17 26.85 41.12 -13.97
C GLY A 17 26.33 42.38 -13.29
N SER A 18 25.91 42.23 -12.03
CA SER A 18 26.51 42.91 -10.86
C SER A 18 25.81 42.47 -9.57
N LEU A 19 26.52 42.68 -8.46
CA LEU A 19 26.30 42.20 -7.10
C LEU A 19 24.92 42.49 -6.45
N CYS A 20 24.65 41.66 -5.43
CA CYS A 20 23.91 41.91 -4.17
C CYS A 20 22.50 41.33 -3.99
N LEU A 21 22.40 40.53 -2.91
CA LEU A 21 21.21 40.15 -2.11
C LEU A 21 20.18 39.25 -2.81
N SER A 22 20.35 37.93 -2.66
CA SER A 22 19.28 36.95 -2.89
C SER A 22 18.28 36.95 -1.73
N PRO A 23 17.00 37.32 -1.94
CA PRO A 23 15.95 36.85 -1.07
C PRO A 23 15.65 35.39 -1.43
N TYR A 24 15.34 34.59 -0.41
CA TYR A 24 14.80 33.24 -0.52
C TYR A 24 13.75 33.15 -1.65
N PHE A 25 14.06 32.45 -2.73
CA PHE A 25 13.05 31.98 -3.68
C PHE A 25 12.39 30.73 -3.08
N ALA A 26 11.26 30.94 -2.40
CA ALA A 26 10.34 29.84 -2.11
C ALA A 26 9.81 29.30 -3.44
N PRO A 27 9.87 27.98 -3.72
CA PRO A 27 9.26 27.44 -4.92
C PRO A 27 7.75 27.63 -4.82
N GLN A 28 7.20 28.51 -5.68
CA GLN A 28 5.77 28.58 -5.92
C GLN A 28 5.33 27.27 -6.56
N VAL A 29 4.85 26.34 -5.74
CA VAL A 29 4.02 25.24 -6.22
C VAL A 29 2.80 25.90 -6.85
N LEU A 30 2.75 25.93 -8.18
CA LEU A 30 1.52 26.21 -8.92
C LEU A 30 0.52 25.13 -8.54
N ALA A 31 -0.26 25.40 -7.49
CA ALA A 31 -1.48 24.67 -7.20
C ALA A 31 -2.39 24.87 -8.41
N GLN A 32 -2.36 23.92 -9.34
CA GLN A 32 -3.44 23.79 -10.30
C GLN A 32 -4.69 23.50 -9.47
N THR A 33 -5.51 24.53 -9.27
CA THR A 33 -6.87 24.37 -8.82
C THR A 33 -7.60 23.60 -9.91
N VAL A 34 -7.67 22.29 -9.74
CA VAL A 34 -8.67 21.48 -10.44
C VAL A 34 -10.01 22.08 -10.01
N LYS A 35 -10.63 22.87 -10.90
CA LYS A 35 -12.04 23.23 -10.75
C LYS A 35 -12.81 21.92 -10.85
N LEU A 36 -13.07 21.30 -9.71
CA LEU A 36 -14.10 20.28 -9.61
C LEU A 36 -15.38 20.96 -10.10
N SER A 37 -15.90 20.48 -11.24
CA SER A 37 -17.26 20.78 -11.65
C SER A 37 -18.16 20.54 -10.43
N PRO A 38 -19.19 21.36 -10.17
CA PRO A 38 -20.15 21.03 -9.15
C PRO A 38 -20.82 19.71 -9.53
N GLU A 39 -20.28 18.59 -9.05
CA GLU A 39 -21.00 17.33 -9.00
C GLU A 39 -22.25 17.62 -8.19
N SER A 40 -23.40 17.43 -8.83
CA SER A 40 -24.69 17.49 -8.16
C SER A 40 -24.63 16.58 -6.94
N LYS A 41 -24.77 17.14 -5.73
CA LYS A 41 -24.73 16.41 -4.46
C LYS A 41 -25.76 15.27 -4.37
N ASP A 42 -26.69 15.20 -5.33
CA ASP A 42 -27.84 14.29 -5.33
C ASP A 42 -27.82 13.24 -6.47
N ALA A 43 -26.79 13.19 -7.32
CA ALA A 43 -26.65 12.09 -8.28
C ALA A 43 -26.06 10.86 -7.58
N PRO A 44 -26.65 9.65 -7.70
CA PRO A 44 -26.08 8.46 -7.10
C PRO A 44 -24.69 8.21 -7.69
N HIS A 45 -23.68 8.07 -6.82
CA HIS A 45 -22.33 7.72 -7.24
C HIS A 45 -22.33 6.34 -7.92
N ILE A 46 -22.15 6.32 -9.25
CA ILE A 46 -22.04 5.08 -10.01
C ILE A 46 -20.64 4.52 -9.77
N LYS A 47 -20.57 3.37 -9.10
CA LYS A 47 -19.30 2.68 -8.84
C LYS A 47 -18.67 2.21 -10.15
N SER A 48 -17.39 2.52 -10.34
CA SER A 48 -16.60 1.94 -11.44
C SER A 48 -16.18 0.50 -11.10
N ALA A 49 -15.78 -0.29 -12.10
CA ALA A 49 -15.20 -1.61 -11.83
C ALA A 49 -13.99 -1.55 -10.87
N ALA A 50 -13.17 -0.49 -10.94
CA ALA A 50 -12.07 -0.29 -10.00
C ALA A 50 -12.58 -0.16 -8.55
N TYR A 51 -13.67 0.60 -8.36
CA TYR A 51 -14.31 0.76 -7.05
C TYR A 51 -14.86 -0.57 -6.54
N GLU A 52 -15.59 -1.32 -7.38
CA GLU A 52 -16.15 -2.60 -6.98
C GLU A 52 -15.10 -3.65 -6.62
N TRP A 53 -14.02 -3.74 -7.40
CA TRP A 53 -12.93 -4.67 -7.11
C TRP A 53 -12.11 -4.24 -5.89
N LEU A 54 -12.04 -2.94 -5.60
CA LEU A 54 -11.46 -2.45 -4.35
C LEU A 54 -12.33 -2.82 -3.14
N ASP A 55 -13.66 -2.75 -3.24
CA ASP A 55 -14.56 -3.25 -2.18
C ASP A 55 -14.30 -4.74 -1.90
N VAL A 56 -14.12 -5.56 -2.94
CA VAL A 56 -13.77 -6.98 -2.81
C VAL A 56 -12.38 -7.16 -2.15
N ALA A 57 -11.39 -6.36 -2.54
CA ALA A 57 -10.04 -6.42 -1.98
C ALA A 57 -9.99 -6.03 -0.49
N LEU A 58 -10.76 -5.01 -0.10
CA LEU A 58 -10.90 -4.60 1.30
C LEU A 58 -11.55 -5.70 2.13
N GLU A 59 -12.59 -6.35 1.60
CA GLU A 59 -13.24 -7.49 2.28
C GLU A 59 -12.30 -8.70 2.38
N ALA A 60 -11.54 -9.03 1.34
CA ALA A 60 -10.52 -10.09 1.39
C ALA A 60 -9.46 -9.81 2.46
N THR A 61 -9.01 -8.55 2.55
CA THR A 61 -8.05 -8.11 3.59
C THR A 61 -8.66 -8.18 4.99
N ALA A 62 -9.94 -7.84 5.15
CA ALA A 62 -10.63 -7.96 6.44
C ALA A 62 -10.73 -9.42 6.90
N ARG A 63 -11.07 -10.34 5.98
CA ARG A 63 -11.11 -11.79 6.26
C ARG A 63 -9.74 -12.34 6.61
N GLU A 64 -8.68 -11.84 5.98
CA GLU A 64 -7.30 -12.17 6.35
C GLU A 64 -6.98 -11.70 7.77
N HIS A 65 -7.30 -10.46 8.12
CA HIS A 65 -7.04 -9.93 9.47
C HIS A 65 -7.80 -10.72 10.54
N GLU A 66 -9.01 -11.20 10.25
CA GLU A 66 -9.76 -12.08 11.15
C GLU A 66 -9.05 -13.43 11.35
N ARG A 67 -8.35 -13.95 10.33
CA ARG A 67 -7.63 -15.24 10.38
C ARG A 67 -6.26 -15.15 11.07
N VAL A 68 -5.50 -14.09 10.83
CA VAL A 68 -4.08 -14.00 11.26
C VAL A 68 -3.72 -12.80 12.12
N ALA A 69 -4.73 -12.05 12.58
CA ALA A 69 -4.62 -10.77 13.27
C ALA A 69 -4.06 -9.63 12.38
N PRO A 70 -4.36 -8.35 12.71
CA PRO A 70 -3.86 -7.22 11.92
C PRO A 70 -2.34 -7.14 11.86
N ARG A 71 -1.80 -7.03 10.64
CA ARG A 71 -0.37 -6.84 10.37
C ARG A 71 -0.19 -5.64 9.43
N PRO A 72 -0.17 -4.40 9.94
CA PRO A 72 -0.32 -3.20 9.12
C PRO A 72 0.66 -3.08 7.94
N THR A 73 1.92 -3.48 8.16
CA THR A 73 2.95 -3.54 7.11
C THR A 73 2.55 -4.51 5.99
N VAL A 74 2.17 -5.73 6.34
CA VAL A 74 1.74 -6.78 5.41
C VAL A 74 0.44 -6.42 4.70
N GLY A 75 -0.60 -6.02 5.44
CA GLY A 75 -1.93 -5.72 4.90
C GLY A 75 -1.91 -4.53 3.92
N SER A 76 -1.16 -3.47 4.23
CA SER A 76 -1.00 -2.34 3.30
C SER A 76 -0.28 -2.76 2.01
N ARG A 77 0.76 -3.62 2.12
CA ARG A 77 1.44 -4.18 0.94
C ARG A 77 0.52 -5.07 0.10
N MET A 78 -0.31 -5.91 0.72
CA MET A 78 -1.28 -6.76 0.01
C MET A 78 -2.22 -5.91 -0.85
N LEU A 79 -2.84 -4.88 -0.26
CA LEU A 79 -3.67 -3.93 -1.01
C LEU A 79 -2.90 -3.23 -2.13
N MET A 80 -1.66 -2.81 -1.86
CA MET A 80 -0.82 -2.17 -2.88
C MET A 80 -0.51 -3.10 -4.07
N ILE A 81 -0.32 -4.39 -3.85
CA ILE A 81 -0.13 -5.38 -4.94
C ILE A 81 -1.38 -5.45 -5.81
N ILE A 82 -2.56 -5.55 -5.19
CA ILE A 82 -3.85 -5.66 -5.89
C ILE A 82 -4.11 -4.41 -6.74
N VAL A 83 -3.97 -3.22 -6.16
CA VAL A 83 -4.21 -1.96 -6.91
C VAL A 83 -3.13 -1.69 -7.95
N THR A 84 -1.90 -2.16 -7.76
CA THR A 84 -0.85 -2.07 -8.79
C THR A 84 -1.18 -2.99 -9.96
N ALA A 85 -1.60 -4.23 -9.71
CA ALA A 85 -2.06 -5.14 -10.77
C ALA A 85 -3.28 -4.58 -11.51
N MET A 86 -4.23 -3.98 -10.78
CA MET A 86 -5.37 -3.26 -11.34
C MET A 86 -4.93 -2.12 -12.26
N TYR A 87 -3.99 -1.29 -11.80
CA TYR A 87 -3.45 -0.17 -12.59
C TYR A 87 -2.73 -0.64 -13.84
N ASP A 88 -1.84 -1.64 -13.74
CA ASP A 88 -1.09 -2.17 -14.87
C ASP A 88 -2.02 -2.76 -15.95
N ALA A 89 -3.12 -3.41 -15.54
CA ALA A 89 -4.13 -3.90 -16.47
C ALA A 89 -4.97 -2.78 -17.10
N TRP A 90 -5.35 -1.76 -16.32
CA TRP A 90 -6.06 -0.58 -16.82
C TRP A 90 -5.21 0.22 -17.81
N ALA A 91 -3.91 0.37 -17.53
CA ALA A 91 -2.97 1.16 -18.33
C ALA A 91 -2.85 0.66 -19.77
N ALA A 92 -3.05 -0.64 -20.00
CA ALA A 92 -3.13 -1.23 -21.33
C ALA A 92 -4.24 -0.60 -22.21
N TYR A 93 -5.29 -0.08 -21.61
CA TYR A 93 -6.44 0.52 -22.30
C TYR A 93 -6.47 2.04 -22.26
N ASP A 94 -5.43 2.66 -21.71
CA ASP A 94 -5.26 4.12 -21.71
C ASP A 94 -4.35 4.57 -22.85
N GLU A 95 -4.50 5.82 -23.29
CA GLU A 95 -3.67 6.36 -24.37
C GLU A 95 -2.22 6.60 -23.96
N LYS A 96 -1.99 6.99 -22.70
CA LYS A 96 -0.70 7.52 -22.24
C LYS A 96 -0.13 6.78 -21.05
N ALA A 97 -0.97 6.11 -20.26
CA ALA A 97 -0.51 5.39 -19.08
C ALA A 97 0.57 4.35 -19.41
N VAL A 98 1.44 4.12 -18.43
CA VAL A 98 2.57 3.20 -18.51
C VAL A 98 2.48 2.29 -17.30
N GLY A 99 2.37 0.98 -17.53
CA GLY A 99 2.33 -0.01 -16.46
C GLY A 99 3.65 -0.04 -15.70
N THR A 100 3.57 -0.35 -14.41
CA THR A 100 4.71 -0.33 -13.50
C THR A 100 5.71 -1.45 -13.77
N ARG A 101 5.30 -2.60 -14.32
CA ARG A 101 6.19 -3.74 -14.60
C ARG A 101 6.53 -3.88 -16.09
N LEU A 102 5.49 -3.95 -16.94
CA LEU A 102 5.65 -4.23 -18.36
C LEU A 102 5.68 -2.95 -19.22
N GLY A 103 5.69 -1.77 -18.60
CA GLY A 103 5.66 -0.50 -19.31
C GLY A 103 4.40 -0.41 -20.17
N ASP A 104 4.57 -0.09 -21.44
CA ASP A 104 3.48 0.00 -22.40
C ASP A 104 3.32 -1.21 -23.32
N LYS A 105 4.04 -2.30 -23.06
CA LYS A 105 4.02 -3.51 -23.89
C LYS A 105 2.63 -4.16 -24.00
N LEU A 106 1.74 -3.92 -23.04
CA LEU A 106 0.36 -4.42 -23.05
C LEU A 106 -0.64 -3.48 -23.75
N ARG A 107 -0.20 -2.30 -24.20
CA ARG A 107 -1.11 -1.28 -24.73
C ARG A 107 -1.91 -1.80 -25.92
N ARG A 108 -3.24 -1.66 -25.83
CA ARG A 108 -4.18 -2.09 -26.86
C ARG A 108 -4.41 -1.01 -27.92
N PRO A 109 -4.75 -1.39 -29.16
CA PRO A 109 -5.18 -0.45 -30.20
C PRO A 109 -6.36 0.40 -29.75
N LYS A 110 -6.48 1.63 -30.28
CA LYS A 110 -7.54 2.58 -29.90
C LYS A 110 -8.95 1.99 -30.00
N SER A 111 -9.22 1.17 -31.02
CA SER A 111 -10.50 0.48 -31.22
C SER A 111 -10.86 -0.50 -30.09
N GLU A 112 -9.87 -1.03 -29.38
CA GLU A 112 -10.05 -2.01 -28.30
C GLU A 112 -10.10 -1.36 -26.91
N ARG A 113 -9.89 -0.04 -26.81
CA ARG A 113 -9.93 0.74 -25.55
C ARG A 113 -11.34 1.04 -25.08
N THR A 114 -12.19 0.02 -25.09
CA THR A 114 -13.57 0.09 -24.64
C THR A 114 -13.65 -0.04 -23.11
N VAL A 115 -14.74 0.45 -22.52
CA VAL A 115 -15.01 0.29 -21.08
C VAL A 115 -15.07 -1.19 -20.72
N ALA A 116 -15.81 -2.00 -21.49
CA ALA A 116 -15.96 -3.44 -21.22
C ALA A 116 -14.62 -4.20 -21.20
N ASN A 117 -13.70 -3.90 -22.13
CA ASN A 117 -12.38 -4.55 -22.14
C ASN A 117 -11.54 -4.14 -20.93
N LYS A 118 -11.58 -2.85 -20.57
CA LYS A 118 -10.88 -2.31 -19.40
C LYS A 118 -11.40 -2.94 -18.10
N GLU A 119 -12.71 -3.03 -17.93
CA GLU A 119 -13.35 -3.63 -16.75
C GLU A 119 -13.03 -5.12 -16.64
N LYS A 120 -13.06 -5.85 -17.75
CA LYS A 120 -12.69 -7.27 -17.78
C LYS A 120 -11.21 -7.47 -17.47
N ALA A 121 -10.31 -6.63 -17.99
CA ALA A 121 -8.88 -6.72 -17.66
C ALA A 121 -8.61 -6.43 -16.18
N ILE A 122 -9.27 -5.40 -15.62
CA ILE A 122 -9.22 -5.08 -14.19
C ILE A 122 -9.65 -6.28 -13.35
N ALA A 123 -10.80 -6.90 -13.69
CA ALA A 123 -11.35 -8.02 -12.95
C ALA A 123 -10.38 -9.20 -12.83
N TYR A 124 -9.77 -9.60 -13.94
CA TYR A 124 -8.82 -10.72 -13.92
C TYR A 124 -7.52 -10.34 -13.21
N ALA A 125 -7.02 -9.12 -13.37
CA ALA A 125 -5.80 -8.69 -12.69
C ALA A 125 -5.95 -8.69 -11.17
N THR A 126 -7.04 -8.09 -10.67
CA THR A 126 -7.31 -8.03 -9.22
C THR A 126 -7.60 -9.42 -8.66
N TYR A 127 -8.37 -10.25 -9.36
CA TYR A 127 -8.65 -11.62 -8.97
C TYR A 127 -7.36 -12.46 -8.86
N ARG A 128 -6.46 -12.40 -9.85
CA ARG A 128 -5.19 -13.13 -9.80
C ARG A 128 -4.29 -12.66 -8.65
N ALA A 129 -4.20 -11.34 -8.42
CA ALA A 129 -3.47 -10.78 -7.30
C ALA A 129 -4.06 -11.22 -5.95
N MET A 130 -5.38 -11.18 -5.79
CA MET A 130 -6.04 -11.64 -4.56
C MET A 130 -5.90 -13.14 -4.34
N LEU A 131 -5.93 -13.95 -5.41
CA LEU A 131 -5.75 -15.40 -5.28
C LEU A 131 -4.34 -15.77 -4.81
N ASP A 132 -3.32 -15.01 -5.21
CA ASP A 132 -1.94 -15.16 -4.73
C ASP A 132 -1.79 -14.79 -3.24
N LEU A 133 -2.46 -13.71 -2.81
CA LEU A 133 -2.33 -13.17 -1.47
C LEU A 133 -3.24 -13.85 -0.43
N PHE A 134 -4.38 -14.37 -0.88
CA PHE A 134 -5.48 -14.89 -0.05
C PHE A 134 -5.93 -16.26 -0.54
N ALA A 135 -4.99 -17.19 -0.66
CA ALA A 135 -5.25 -18.54 -1.15
C ALA A 135 -6.37 -19.26 -0.38
N GLU A 136 -6.53 -18.98 0.92
CA GLU A 136 -7.61 -19.55 1.74
C GLU A 136 -9.01 -19.07 1.34
N ASP A 137 -9.12 -17.89 0.73
CA ASP A 137 -10.40 -17.30 0.29
C ASP A 137 -10.74 -17.63 -1.17
N LYS A 138 -10.00 -18.55 -1.81
CA LYS A 138 -10.19 -18.95 -3.22
C LYS A 138 -11.66 -19.15 -3.60
N VAL A 139 -12.39 -19.96 -2.85
CA VAL A 139 -13.81 -20.28 -3.16
C VAL A 139 -14.67 -19.01 -3.18
N TRP A 140 -14.46 -18.12 -2.21
CA TRP A 140 -15.20 -16.87 -2.12
C TRP A 140 -14.80 -15.88 -3.23
N LEU A 141 -13.53 -15.82 -3.60
CA LEU A 141 -13.02 -15.00 -4.71
C LEU A 141 -13.55 -15.48 -6.07
N GLU A 142 -13.59 -16.80 -6.29
CA GLU A 142 -14.19 -17.38 -7.51
C GLU A 142 -15.68 -17.03 -7.62
N GLU A 143 -16.40 -17.03 -6.50
CA GLU A 143 -17.79 -16.56 -6.46
C GLU A 143 -17.92 -15.07 -6.81
N GLN A 144 -16.98 -14.21 -6.38
CA GLN A 144 -16.98 -12.79 -6.78
C GLN A 144 -16.81 -12.59 -8.30
N MET A 145 -16.03 -13.46 -8.95
CA MET A 145 -15.89 -13.50 -10.40
C MET A 145 -17.20 -13.95 -11.09
N ARG A 146 -17.78 -15.07 -10.64
CA ARG A 146 -19.02 -15.62 -11.22
C ARG A 146 -20.20 -14.65 -11.11
N ARG A 147 -20.35 -13.97 -9.97
CA ARG A 147 -21.38 -12.94 -9.76
C ARG A 147 -21.32 -11.79 -10.76
N ARG A 148 -20.15 -11.53 -11.34
CA ARG A 148 -19.91 -10.49 -12.35
C ARG A 148 -19.83 -11.05 -13.76
N GLY A 149 -20.22 -12.31 -13.96
CA GLY A 149 -20.26 -12.97 -15.26
C GLY A 149 -18.90 -13.35 -15.83
N PHE A 150 -17.86 -13.46 -14.99
CA PHE A 150 -16.52 -13.87 -15.41
C PHE A 150 -16.23 -15.32 -15.03
N ASP A 151 -15.47 -16.02 -15.87
CA ASP A 151 -14.94 -17.36 -15.57
C ASP A 151 -13.67 -17.26 -14.73
N PRO A 152 -13.67 -17.67 -13.45
CA PRO A 152 -12.46 -17.64 -12.62
C PRO A 152 -11.34 -18.58 -13.10
N HIS A 153 -11.65 -19.55 -13.97
CA HIS A 153 -10.68 -20.51 -14.48
C HIS A 153 -10.05 -20.10 -15.81
N ASP A 154 -10.49 -18.99 -16.44
CA ASP A 154 -9.83 -18.47 -17.65
C ASP A 154 -8.46 -17.86 -17.28
N ALA A 155 -7.43 -18.67 -17.46
CA ALA A 155 -6.03 -18.34 -17.22
C ALA A 155 -5.27 -18.03 -18.52
N THR A 156 -5.97 -17.65 -19.60
CA THR A 156 -5.30 -17.31 -20.86
C THR A 156 -4.25 -16.22 -20.65
N THR A 157 -3.13 -16.34 -21.35
CA THR A 157 -2.08 -15.31 -21.43
C THR A 157 -2.08 -14.60 -22.78
N ASP A 158 -3.10 -14.85 -23.61
CA ASP A 158 -3.30 -14.16 -24.88
C ASP A 158 -3.66 -12.69 -24.63
N VAL A 159 -2.67 -11.81 -24.79
CA VAL A 159 -2.81 -10.37 -24.56
C VAL A 159 -3.66 -9.66 -25.60
N SER A 160 -4.15 -10.34 -26.65
CA SER A 160 -5.19 -9.79 -27.52
C SER A 160 -6.59 -9.87 -26.87
N LYS A 161 -6.73 -10.58 -25.76
CA LYS A 161 -7.96 -10.68 -24.98
C LYS A 161 -7.83 -9.89 -23.67
N PRO A 162 -8.90 -9.23 -23.20
CA PRO A 162 -8.82 -8.42 -21.99
C PRO A 162 -8.48 -9.19 -20.72
N GLN A 163 -9.02 -10.39 -20.55
CA GLN A 163 -8.63 -11.24 -19.43
C GLN A 163 -7.16 -11.68 -19.50
N GLY A 164 -6.59 -11.85 -20.70
CA GLY A 164 -5.19 -12.18 -20.88
C GLY A 164 -4.26 -11.03 -20.52
N VAL A 165 -4.64 -9.80 -20.88
CA VAL A 165 -3.99 -8.58 -20.38
C VAL A 165 -3.99 -8.54 -18.85
N GLY A 166 -5.15 -8.79 -18.23
CA GLY A 166 -5.28 -8.81 -16.77
C GLY A 166 -4.41 -9.87 -16.09
N ASN A 167 -4.47 -11.12 -16.59
CA ASN A 167 -3.66 -12.24 -16.08
C ASN A 167 -2.15 -11.95 -16.19
N VAL A 168 -1.68 -11.45 -17.34
CA VAL A 168 -0.26 -11.14 -17.56
C VAL A 168 0.20 -9.95 -16.71
N ALA A 169 -0.61 -8.91 -16.58
CA ALA A 169 -0.30 -7.78 -15.72
C ALA A 169 -0.14 -8.20 -14.24
N ALA A 170 -1.09 -8.98 -13.72
CA ALA A 170 -1.03 -9.49 -12.36
C ALA A 170 0.19 -10.41 -12.15
N ALA A 171 0.46 -11.34 -13.07
CA ALA A 171 1.61 -12.22 -12.99
C ALA A 171 2.93 -11.43 -12.88
N ALA A 172 3.11 -10.39 -13.71
CA ALA A 172 4.31 -9.56 -13.67
C ALA A 172 4.48 -8.80 -12.34
N VAL A 173 3.37 -8.32 -11.73
CA VAL A 173 3.40 -7.67 -10.42
C VAL A 173 3.72 -8.68 -9.32
N ILE A 174 3.04 -9.83 -9.31
CA ILE A 174 3.20 -10.91 -8.33
C ILE A 174 4.65 -11.40 -8.33
N GLU A 175 5.18 -11.79 -9.50
CA GLU A 175 6.53 -12.33 -9.63
C GLU A 175 7.59 -11.35 -9.10
N TYR A 176 7.47 -10.07 -9.47
CA TYR A 176 8.36 -9.05 -8.95
C TYR A 176 8.26 -8.94 -7.42
N ARG A 177 7.04 -8.99 -6.90
CA ARG A 177 6.75 -8.74 -5.48
C ARG A 177 7.09 -9.93 -4.60
N HIS A 178 7.03 -11.17 -5.08
CA HIS A 178 7.53 -12.33 -4.31
C HIS A 178 9.01 -12.19 -3.91
N LYS A 179 9.79 -11.45 -4.70
CA LYS A 179 11.24 -11.21 -4.48
C LYS A 179 11.53 -9.75 -4.11
N ASP A 180 10.60 -9.09 -3.44
CA ASP A 180 10.77 -7.70 -3.02
C ASP A 180 11.34 -7.53 -1.61
N GLY A 181 11.72 -8.62 -0.95
CA GLY A 181 12.26 -8.60 0.41
C GLY A 181 11.21 -8.68 1.51
N ALA A 182 9.90 -8.76 1.19
CA ALA A 182 8.85 -8.94 2.20
C ALA A 182 8.77 -10.37 2.78
N ASN A 183 9.46 -11.33 2.15
CA ASN A 183 9.43 -12.75 2.51
C ASN A 183 8.01 -13.35 2.47
N GLN A 184 7.17 -12.96 1.50
CA GLN A 184 5.76 -13.41 1.43
C GLN A 184 5.64 -14.94 1.42
N LEU A 185 6.53 -15.63 0.72
CA LEU A 185 6.50 -17.10 0.60
C LEU A 185 7.25 -17.81 1.73
N GLY A 186 7.97 -17.08 2.58
CA GLY A 186 8.79 -17.68 3.65
C GLY A 186 10.07 -18.33 3.14
N ASP A 187 10.51 -18.06 1.91
CA ASP A 187 11.63 -18.70 1.22
C ASP A 187 12.91 -17.86 1.17
N GLU A 188 12.94 -16.68 1.79
CA GLU A 188 14.18 -15.89 1.92
C GLU A 188 15.25 -16.66 2.73
N LEU A 189 16.52 -16.51 2.36
CA LEU A 189 17.61 -17.17 3.07
C LEU A 189 17.67 -16.70 4.54
N GLY A 190 17.56 -17.64 5.48
CA GLY A 190 17.49 -17.36 6.92
C GLY A 190 16.07 -17.27 7.49
N SER A 191 15.05 -17.33 6.62
CA SER A 191 13.64 -17.50 6.99
C SER A 191 13.41 -18.84 7.70
N ASN A 192 12.32 -18.91 8.48
CA ASN A 192 11.88 -20.15 9.13
C ASN A 192 10.83 -20.92 8.32
N GLY A 193 10.67 -20.61 7.03
CA GLY A 193 9.70 -21.23 6.13
C GLY A 193 8.27 -20.70 6.27
N LYS A 194 8.00 -19.77 7.19
CA LYS A 194 6.67 -19.19 7.35
C LYS A 194 6.53 -17.87 6.56
N PRO A 195 5.36 -17.62 5.94
CA PRO A 195 5.06 -16.35 5.30
C PRO A 195 5.37 -15.14 6.18
N TYR A 196 6.09 -14.18 5.62
CA TYR A 196 6.50 -12.92 6.24
C TYR A 196 7.32 -13.08 7.52
N SER A 197 7.96 -14.23 7.73
CA SER A 197 8.87 -14.42 8.87
C SER A 197 10.12 -13.55 8.73
N ASP A 198 10.72 -13.19 9.87
CA ASP A 198 11.99 -12.47 9.89
C ASP A 198 13.11 -13.36 9.34
N TYR A 199 13.96 -12.77 8.50
CA TYR A 199 15.19 -13.37 7.98
C TYR A 199 16.42 -12.49 8.25
N THR A 200 16.26 -11.46 9.10
CA THR A 200 17.32 -10.54 9.52
C THR A 200 17.86 -10.85 10.92
N PHE A 201 17.31 -11.86 11.58
CA PHE A 201 17.71 -12.32 12.91
C PHE A 201 17.63 -11.22 13.97
N TYR A 202 16.64 -10.33 13.87
CA TYR A 202 16.48 -9.25 14.83
C TYR A 202 16.29 -9.80 16.23
N ARG A 203 17.03 -9.25 17.19
CA ARG A 203 16.87 -9.51 18.62
C ARG A 203 16.86 -8.18 19.37
N PRO A 204 15.85 -7.93 20.24
CA PRO A 204 15.84 -6.73 21.05
C PRO A 204 16.99 -6.79 22.07
N VAL A 205 17.57 -5.61 22.39
CA VAL A 205 18.58 -5.48 23.43
C VAL A 205 17.98 -5.73 24.81
N ASN A 206 16.77 -5.22 25.02
CA ASN A 206 16.02 -5.45 26.25
C ASN A 206 15.17 -6.71 26.15
N SER A 207 15.14 -7.47 27.24
CA SER A 207 14.23 -8.61 27.40
C SER A 207 12.90 -8.14 28.01
N VAL A 208 11.89 -9.01 28.00
CA VAL A 208 10.59 -8.73 28.64
C VAL A 208 10.74 -8.39 30.12
N ASP A 209 11.68 -9.02 30.83
CA ASP A 209 11.84 -8.88 32.28
C ASP A 209 12.94 -7.90 32.70
N LYS A 210 13.78 -7.45 31.76
CA LYS A 210 14.96 -6.63 32.07
C LYS A 210 15.27 -5.60 30.99
N ILE A 211 15.30 -4.34 31.43
CA ILE A 211 15.87 -3.21 30.71
C ILE A 211 17.39 -3.20 30.97
N VAL A 212 18.17 -3.48 29.92
CA VAL A 212 19.63 -3.40 29.92
C VAL A 212 20.08 -2.04 29.40
N ASP A 213 19.40 -1.52 28.37
CA ASP A 213 19.67 -0.23 27.76
C ASP A 213 18.35 0.55 27.60
N PRO A 214 18.15 1.64 28.35
CA PRO A 214 16.89 2.38 28.31
C PRO A 214 16.71 3.22 27.02
N ASP A 215 17.75 3.37 26.19
CA ASP A 215 17.63 3.98 24.84
C ASP A 215 17.16 2.96 23.77
N CYS A 216 16.96 1.68 24.14
CA CYS A 216 16.52 0.62 23.25
C CYS A 216 15.08 0.16 23.54
N TRP A 217 14.38 -0.31 22.50
CA TRP A 217 13.02 -0.84 22.66
C TRP A 217 12.95 -2.07 23.57
N GLN A 218 11.90 -2.17 24.39
CA GLN A 218 11.58 -3.32 25.23
C GLN A 218 10.25 -3.94 24.79
N PRO A 219 10.19 -5.28 24.55
CA PRO A 219 8.93 -5.97 24.38
C PRO A 219 8.07 -5.92 25.65
N ILE A 220 6.78 -5.60 25.51
CA ILE A 220 5.84 -5.47 26.64
C ILE A 220 4.84 -6.63 26.61
N THR A 221 4.68 -7.29 27.74
CA THR A 221 3.69 -8.37 27.94
C THR A 221 2.29 -7.79 28.13
N PHE A 222 1.31 -8.36 27.42
CA PHE A 222 -0.11 -8.10 27.66
C PHE A 222 -0.89 -9.41 27.81
N GLN A 223 -2.05 -9.33 28.47
CA GLN A 223 -3.01 -10.42 28.55
C GLN A 223 -3.94 -10.38 27.32
N LEU A 224 -4.09 -11.53 26.68
CA LEU A 224 -5.05 -11.78 25.62
C LEU A 224 -6.43 -12.12 26.22
N ALA A 225 -7.46 -12.06 25.38
CA ALA A 225 -8.84 -12.33 25.78
C ALA A 225 -9.07 -13.75 26.33
N ASP A 226 -8.19 -14.70 26.04
CA ASP A 226 -8.21 -16.07 26.55
C ASP A 226 -7.36 -16.27 27.82
N ASN A 227 -7.00 -15.17 28.50
CA ASN A 227 -6.12 -15.11 29.68
C ASN A 227 -4.68 -15.59 29.44
N LYS A 228 -4.26 -15.80 28.19
CA LYS A 228 -2.85 -16.05 27.87
C LYS A 228 -2.06 -14.75 27.88
N THR A 229 -0.83 -14.79 28.36
CA THR A 229 0.12 -13.68 28.22
C THR A 229 0.89 -13.78 26.93
N ASN A 230 1.10 -12.65 26.26
CA ASN A 230 1.93 -12.56 25.07
C ASN A 230 2.78 -11.29 25.12
N ALA A 231 4.05 -11.42 24.76
CA ALA A 231 4.94 -10.30 24.53
C ALA A 231 5.37 -10.36 23.05
N PRO A 232 4.68 -9.64 22.14
CA PRO A 232 5.00 -9.74 20.73
C PRO A 232 6.39 -9.20 20.48
N GLY A 233 7.13 -9.90 19.63
CA GLY A 233 8.38 -9.39 19.08
C GLY A 233 8.14 -8.25 18.09
N TYR A 234 9.22 -7.72 17.54
CA TYR A 234 9.14 -6.72 16.48
C TYR A 234 8.45 -7.33 15.25
N LEU A 235 7.29 -6.78 14.88
CA LEU A 235 6.56 -7.18 13.69
C LEU A 235 7.38 -6.87 12.43
N THR A 236 7.66 -7.90 11.64
CA THR A 236 8.36 -7.79 10.35
C THR A 236 9.66 -6.95 10.40
N PRO A 237 10.68 -7.33 11.18
CA PRO A 237 11.91 -6.53 11.35
C PRO A 237 12.66 -6.27 10.04
N HIS A 238 12.50 -7.18 9.07
CA HIS A 238 13.07 -7.08 7.74
C HIS A 238 12.42 -6.04 6.83
N TRP A 239 11.34 -5.37 7.25
CA TRP A 239 10.53 -4.53 6.35
C TRP A 239 11.30 -3.38 5.69
N TYR A 240 12.40 -2.92 6.30
CA TYR A 240 13.29 -1.92 5.69
C TYR A 240 13.96 -2.40 4.39
N ARG A 241 13.96 -3.71 4.11
CA ARG A 241 14.47 -4.32 2.88
C ARG A 241 13.40 -4.42 1.78
N VAL A 242 12.13 -4.15 2.09
CA VAL A 242 11.05 -4.23 1.11
C VAL A 242 11.26 -3.17 0.04
N LYS A 243 11.29 -3.58 -1.24
CA LYS A 243 11.40 -2.65 -2.37
C LYS A 243 10.20 -1.70 -2.36
N PRO A 244 10.39 -0.38 -2.24
CA PRO A 244 9.27 0.54 -2.18
C PRO A 244 8.41 0.52 -3.45
N PHE A 245 7.19 1.05 -3.35
CA PHE A 245 6.29 1.21 -4.51
C PHE A 245 6.56 2.49 -5.28
N ALA A 246 6.76 3.61 -4.57
CA ALA A 246 6.94 4.94 -5.16
C ALA A 246 8.27 5.62 -4.77
N LEU A 247 8.91 5.16 -3.69
CA LEU A 247 10.18 5.74 -3.22
C LEU A 247 11.37 5.05 -3.90
N GLU A 248 12.50 5.75 -4.00
CA GLU A 248 13.74 5.14 -4.51
C GLU A 248 14.37 4.23 -3.45
N ARG A 249 14.34 4.68 -2.18
CA ARG A 249 14.89 3.94 -1.03
C ARG A 249 13.98 4.04 0.18
N ALA A 250 14.00 3.00 1.01
CA ALA A 250 13.20 2.93 2.25
C ALA A 250 13.68 3.92 3.34
N ASP A 251 14.90 4.46 3.22
CA ASP A 251 15.52 5.34 4.20
C ASP A 251 15.63 6.81 3.77
N GLN A 252 15.16 7.16 2.57
CA GLN A 252 15.40 8.48 1.96
C GLN A 252 14.83 9.67 2.76
N PHE A 253 13.84 9.44 3.63
CA PHE A 253 13.20 10.47 4.46
C PHE A 253 13.20 10.11 5.96
N ARG A 254 14.20 9.36 6.44
CA ARG A 254 14.30 9.05 7.87
C ARG A 254 14.61 10.31 8.68
N PRO A 255 13.93 10.52 9.84
CA PRO A 255 14.26 11.62 10.74
C PRO A 255 15.63 11.40 11.42
N PRO A 256 16.18 12.43 12.10
CA PRO A 256 17.31 12.24 13.01
C PRO A 256 16.96 11.23 14.13
N PRO A 257 17.97 10.68 14.83
CA PRO A 257 17.74 9.76 15.94
C PRO A 257 16.90 10.41 17.06
N PRO A 258 16.12 9.62 17.82
CA PRO A 258 15.34 10.13 18.94
C PRO A 258 16.22 10.69 20.07
N PRO A 259 15.68 11.56 20.95
CA PRO A 259 16.39 12.04 22.11
C PRO A 259 16.71 10.90 23.09
N LYS A 260 17.90 10.96 23.68
CA LYS A 260 18.39 9.93 24.61
C LYS A 260 17.94 10.16 26.04
N VAL A 261 17.99 9.11 26.85
CA VAL A 261 17.78 9.16 28.29
C VAL A 261 18.74 10.16 28.94
N GLY A 262 18.20 10.99 29.83
CA GLY A 262 18.92 12.08 30.49
C GLY A 262 18.94 13.40 29.72
N SER A 263 18.40 13.47 28.49
CA SER A 263 18.24 14.74 27.78
C SER A 263 17.02 15.53 28.27
N GLU A 264 17.12 16.87 28.28
CA GLU A 264 16.00 17.75 28.60
C GLU A 264 14.84 17.59 27.61
N GLN A 265 15.14 17.31 26.34
CA GLN A 265 14.11 17.04 25.33
C GLN A 265 13.26 15.82 25.71
N LEU A 266 13.89 14.67 26.01
CA LEU A 266 13.14 13.46 26.38
C LEU A 266 12.33 13.69 27.66
N LYS A 267 12.87 14.43 28.63
CA LYS A 267 12.15 14.78 29.86
C LYS A 267 10.86 15.54 29.56
N HIS A 268 10.93 16.56 28.71
CA HIS A 268 9.76 17.34 28.30
C HIS A 268 8.73 16.48 27.53
N GLU A 269 9.18 15.62 26.61
CA GLU A 269 8.30 14.71 25.86
C GLU A 269 7.60 13.69 26.77
N VAL A 270 8.27 13.17 27.80
CA VAL A 270 7.66 12.28 28.79
C VAL A 270 6.62 13.04 29.65
N GLU A 271 6.93 14.26 30.07
CA GLU A 271 5.98 15.12 30.81
C GLU A 271 4.72 15.41 29.98
N GLU A 272 4.87 15.64 28.67
CA GLU A 272 3.75 15.83 27.76
C GLU A 272 2.84 14.58 27.71
N VAL A 273 3.41 13.37 27.58
CA VAL A 273 2.63 12.12 27.57
C VAL A 273 1.87 11.93 28.89
N LEU A 274 2.51 12.19 30.04
CA LEU A 274 1.87 12.11 31.36
C LEU A 274 0.74 13.14 31.51
N HIS A 275 0.96 14.35 31.01
CA HIS A 275 -0.06 15.40 31.00
C HIS A 275 -1.27 15.01 30.14
N TYR A 276 -1.05 14.47 28.94
CA TYR A 276 -2.15 14.01 28.09
C TYR A 276 -2.94 12.89 28.74
N ASN A 277 -2.25 11.88 29.29
CA ASN A 277 -2.88 10.74 29.91
C ASN A 277 -3.74 11.13 31.12
N SER A 278 -3.25 12.07 31.96
CA SER A 278 -4.00 12.59 33.11
C SER A 278 -5.19 13.48 32.73
N ASN A 279 -5.22 14.04 31.51
CA ASN A 279 -6.24 14.98 31.04
C ASN A 279 -7.04 14.47 29.82
N LEU A 280 -7.23 13.15 29.69
CA LEU A 280 -8.02 12.54 28.62
C LEU A 280 -9.52 12.84 28.76
N SER A 281 -10.03 13.73 27.88
CA SER A 281 -11.46 13.98 27.76
C SER A 281 -12.19 12.84 27.03
N PRO A 282 -13.52 12.67 27.23
CA PRO A 282 -14.31 11.69 26.49
C PRO A 282 -14.18 11.82 24.97
N ASN A 283 -14.10 13.04 24.45
CA ASN A 283 -13.91 13.29 23.01
C ASN A 283 -12.54 12.79 22.52
N ARG A 284 -11.47 13.00 23.30
CA ARG A 284 -10.12 12.51 22.97
C ARG A 284 -10.06 10.97 22.99
N LYS A 285 -10.74 10.34 23.96
CA LYS A 285 -10.88 8.87 23.99
C LYS A 285 -11.61 8.36 22.75
N ARG A 286 -12.73 8.97 22.39
CA ARG A 286 -13.49 8.60 21.18
C ARG A 286 -12.65 8.73 19.91
N LEU A 287 -11.90 9.82 19.75
CA LEU A 287 -11.04 10.04 18.59
C LEU A 287 -9.93 8.98 18.52
N SER A 288 -9.28 8.70 19.65
CA SER A 288 -8.27 7.64 19.74
C SER A 288 -8.83 6.28 19.33
N SER A 289 -10.01 5.90 19.86
CA SER A 289 -10.69 4.65 19.50
C SER A 289 -11.07 4.59 18.01
N LEU A 290 -11.53 5.70 17.43
CA LEU A 290 -11.87 5.78 16.01
C LEU A 290 -10.64 5.53 15.13
N CYS A 291 -9.50 6.14 15.47
CA CYS A 291 -8.24 5.97 14.73
C CYS A 291 -7.61 4.57 14.92
N ALA A 292 -7.82 3.94 16.09
CA ALA A 292 -7.30 2.61 16.39
C ALA A 292 -8.12 1.47 15.75
N THR A 293 -9.32 1.74 15.23
CA THR A 293 -10.21 0.71 14.70
C THR A 293 -9.77 0.28 13.29
N VAL A 294 -9.09 -0.87 13.21
CA VAL A 294 -9.05 -1.69 12.00
C VAL A 294 -10.25 -2.63 12.10
N ARG A 295 -11.31 -2.44 11.29
CA ARG A 295 -12.56 -3.21 11.37
C ARG A 295 -12.28 -4.72 11.41
N ALA A 296 -12.56 -5.36 12.54
CA ALA A 296 -13.10 -6.72 12.58
C ALA A 296 -14.63 -6.58 12.53
N ARG A 297 -15.33 -7.46 11.80
CA ARG A 297 -16.79 -7.35 11.68
C ARG A 297 -17.45 -7.34 13.07
N PRO A 298 -18.47 -6.51 13.32
CA PRO A 298 -19.33 -6.74 14.46
C PRO A 298 -20.06 -8.07 14.23
N GLY A 299 -19.68 -9.10 14.97
CA GLY A 299 -20.50 -10.30 15.10
C GLY A 299 -21.86 -9.89 15.68
N ASN A 300 -22.95 -10.47 15.13
CA ASN A 300 -24.30 -10.38 15.68
C ASN A 300 -24.24 -10.61 17.20
N ARG A 301 -24.34 -9.54 17.97
CA ARG A 301 -24.84 -9.59 19.34
C ARG A 301 -26.23 -9.02 19.28
N ASP A 302 -27.19 -9.92 19.09
CA ASP A 302 -28.56 -9.68 19.52
C ASP A 302 -28.50 -9.35 21.00
N ILE A 303 -28.84 -8.11 21.33
CA ILE A 303 -29.10 -7.66 22.70
C ILE A 303 -30.60 -7.89 22.92
N GLY A 304 -30.90 -8.93 23.70
CA GLY A 304 -32.13 -8.98 24.48
C GLY A 304 -32.08 -8.05 25.68
#